data_AF-A0A7J7VSG6-F1
#
_entry.id   AF-A0A7J7VSG6-F1
#
_cell.length_a   1.000
_cell.length_b   1.000
_cell.length_c   1.000
_cell.angle_alpha   90.00
_cell.angle_beta   90.00
_cell.angle_gamma   90.00
#
_symmetry.space_group_name_H-M   'P 1'
#
loop_
_entity.id
_entity.type
_entity.pdbx_description
1 polymer ?
#
loop_
_entity_poly.entity_id
_entity_poly.type
_entity_poly.pdbx_seq_one_letter_code
_entity_poly.pdbx_strand_id
1 'polypeptide(L)'
;MAVFEDKFRPDMEEEDAKKLVSEAIAAGIFNDLGSGSNIDLCVISKSKLDFLRPYSVPNKKGTRSGRYRCEKGTTAVLTEKVTTLEIEVLEETVQTMDTS
;
A
#
# COMPACT_ATOMS: atom_id res chain seq x y z
N MET A 1 -3.85 4.13 22.41
CA MET A 1 -4.64 3.76 23.59
C MET A 1 -5.67 4.82 23.96
N ALA A 2 -5.30 6.10 24.07
CA ALA A 2 -6.23 7.18 24.45
C ALA A 2 -7.56 7.19 23.67
N VAL A 3 -7.53 6.96 22.35
CA VAL A 3 -8.76 6.91 21.52
C VAL A 3 -9.68 5.74 21.89
N PHE A 4 -9.14 4.59 22.28
CA PHE A 4 -9.96 3.45 22.70
C PHE A 4 -10.59 3.71 24.07
N GLU A 5 -9.83 4.25 25.02
CA GLU A 5 -10.35 4.60 26.35
C GLU A 5 -11.49 5.62 26.31
N ASP A 6 -11.46 6.54 25.35
CA ASP A 6 -12.48 7.59 25.19
C ASP A 6 -13.77 7.10 24.50
N LYS A 7 -13.64 6.23 23.48
CA LYS A 7 -14.74 5.95 22.53
C LYS A 7 -15.22 4.51 22.48
N PHE A 8 -14.53 3.58 23.13
CA PHE A 8 -14.92 2.18 23.11
C PHE A 8 -16.25 1.95 23.84
N ARG A 9 -17.09 1.08 23.28
CA ARG A 9 -18.31 0.59 23.92
C ARG A 9 -18.37 -0.94 23.73
N PRO A 10 -18.96 -1.69 24.68
CA PRO A 10 -19.19 -3.11 24.47
C PRO A 10 -20.16 -3.33 23.28
N ASP A 11 -19.99 -4.46 22.60
CA ASP A 11 -20.90 -4.94 21.54
C ASP A 11 -21.15 -3.94 20.40
N MET A 12 -20.09 -3.32 19.89
CA MET A 12 -20.16 -2.42 18.74
C MET A 12 -20.46 -3.16 17.43
N GLU A 13 -21.22 -2.50 16.56
CA GLU A 13 -21.42 -2.94 15.18
C GLU A 13 -20.12 -2.89 14.37
N GLU A 14 -20.05 -3.71 13.32
CA GLU A 14 -18.84 -3.88 12.50
C GLU A 14 -18.29 -2.56 11.95
N GLU A 15 -19.16 -1.69 11.43
CA GLU A 15 -18.77 -0.40 10.84
C GLU A 15 -18.28 0.60 11.90
N ASP A 16 -18.91 0.61 13.08
CA ASP A 16 -18.47 1.43 14.21
C ASP A 16 -17.10 0.98 14.71
N ALA A 17 -16.86 -0.33 14.77
CA ALA A 17 -15.57 -0.92 15.15
C ALA A 17 -14.48 -0.59 14.13
N LYS A 18 -14.74 -0.74 12.82
CA LYS A 18 -13.81 -0.34 11.75
C LYS A 18 -13.41 1.12 11.88
N LYS A 19 -14.40 2.00 12.08
CA LYS A 19 -14.17 3.44 12.25
C LYS A 19 -13.31 3.71 13.49
N LEU A 20 -13.66 3.15 14.64
CA LEU A 20 -12.91 3.33 15.89
C LEU A 20 -11.45 2.92 15.76
N VAL A 21 -11.19 1.74 15.18
CA VAL A 21 -9.82 1.24 14.97
C VAL A 21 -9.06 2.14 14.00
N SER A 22 -9.70 2.57 12.91
CA SER A 22 -9.06 3.48 11.95
C SER A 22 -8.72 4.84 12.56
N GLU A 23 -9.58 5.39 13.43
CA GLU A 23 -9.32 6.62 14.18
C GLU A 23 -8.17 6.45 15.18
N ALA A 24 -8.10 5.30 15.86
CA ALA A 24 -7.03 5.01 16.80
C ALA A 24 -5.66 4.91 16.10
N ILE A 25 -5.60 4.28 14.92
CA ILE A 25 -4.38 4.21 14.11
C ILE A 25 -4.01 5.58 13.55
N ALA A 26 -4.99 6.33 13.04
CA ALA A 26 -4.76 7.70 12.55
C ALA A 26 -4.19 8.60 13.65
N ALA A 27 -4.69 8.49 14.88
CA ALA A 27 -4.13 9.21 16.03
C ALA A 27 -2.67 8.82 16.29
N GLY A 28 -2.29 7.55 16.13
CA GLY A 28 -0.88 7.14 16.18
C GLY A 28 -0.05 7.78 15.07
N ILE A 29 -0.53 7.71 13.83
CA ILE A 29 0.15 8.31 12.65
C ILE A 29 0.43 9.80 12.83
N PHE A 30 -0.50 10.56 13.41
CA PHE A 30 -0.33 12.00 13.59
C PHE A 30 0.43 12.41 14.86
N ASN A 31 0.69 11.49 15.79
CA ASN A 31 1.33 11.80 17.08
C ASN A 31 2.63 11.04 17.34
N ASP A 32 3.00 10.07 16.50
CA ASP A 32 4.25 9.31 16.60
C ASP A 32 5.07 9.41 15.30
N LEU A 33 6.38 9.68 15.44
CA LEU A 33 7.31 9.80 14.30
C LEU A 33 7.68 8.44 13.69
N GLY A 34 7.56 7.35 14.47
CA GLY A 34 7.78 5.98 13.99
C GLY A 34 6.59 5.43 13.19
N SER A 35 5.45 6.11 13.22
CA SER A 35 4.20 5.69 12.60
C SER A 35 3.84 6.57 11.40
N GLY A 36 3.29 5.98 10.35
CA GLY A 36 2.91 6.72 9.14
C GLY A 36 2.47 5.81 7.99
N SER A 37 2.12 6.41 6.85
CA SER A 37 1.61 5.75 5.63
C SER A 37 0.10 5.46 5.67
N ASN A 38 -0.35 4.40 4.99
CA ASN A 38 -1.76 4.03 4.87
C ASN A 38 -2.23 3.24 6.09
N ILE A 39 -3.54 3.25 6.31
CA ILE A 39 -4.21 2.43 7.30
C ILE A 39 -4.80 1.21 6.59
N ASP A 40 -4.43 0.03 7.07
CA ASP A 40 -4.95 -1.25 6.61
C ASP A 40 -5.84 -1.85 7.70
N LEU A 41 -6.94 -2.49 7.31
CA LEU A 41 -7.85 -3.19 8.23
C LEU A 41 -8.00 -4.66 7.86
N CYS A 42 -8.09 -5.51 8.87
CA CYS A 42 -8.43 -6.92 8.73
C CYS A 42 -9.64 -7.20 9.63
N VAL A 43 -10.76 -7.60 9.00
CA VAL A 43 -12.01 -7.93 9.70
C VAL A 43 -12.18 -9.43 9.68
N ILE A 44 -12.24 -10.03 10.87
CA ILE A 44 -12.41 -11.47 11.05
C ILE A 44 -13.79 -11.68 11.68
N SER A 45 -14.70 -12.23 10.90
CA SER A 45 -16.02 -12.67 11.37
C SER A 45 -16.11 -14.19 11.34
N LYS A 46 -17.18 -14.77 11.90
CA LYS A 46 -17.38 -16.24 11.92
C LYS A 46 -17.47 -16.85 10.52
N SER A 47 -17.97 -16.08 9.54
CA SER A 47 -18.25 -16.55 8.18
C SER A 47 -17.29 -15.98 7.13
N LYS A 48 -16.64 -14.85 7.41
CA LYS A 48 -15.93 -14.04 6.41
C LYS A 48 -14.65 -13.43 6.97
N LEU A 49 -13.63 -13.38 6.11
CA LEU A 49 -12.40 -12.63 6.30
C LEU A 49 -12.35 -11.50 5.26
N ASP A 50 -12.27 -10.26 5.71
CA ASP A 50 -12.07 -9.10 4.84
C ASP A 50 -10.74 -8.42 5.14
N PHE A 51 -9.85 -8.40 4.13
CA PHE A 51 -8.55 -7.73 4.21
C PHE A 51 -8.55 -6.49 3.32
N LEU A 52 -8.55 -5.30 3.92
CA LEU A 52 -8.72 -4.02 3.25
C LEU A 52 -7.38 -3.26 3.22
N ARG A 53 -6.77 -3.19 2.03
CA ARG A 53 -5.46 -2.57 1.80
C ARG A 53 -5.43 -1.79 0.48
N PRO A 54 -5.54 -0.44 0.50
CA PRO A 54 -5.68 0.43 1.68
C PRO A 54 -7.13 0.59 2.13
N TYR A 55 -7.36 0.73 3.44
CA TYR A 55 -8.65 1.20 3.97
C TYR A 55 -8.72 2.73 3.98
N SER A 56 -7.66 3.41 4.44
CA SER A 56 -7.58 4.87 4.46
C SER A 56 -6.18 5.37 4.13
N VAL A 57 -6.11 6.53 3.46
CA VAL A 57 -4.86 7.18 3.02
C VAL A 57 -4.83 8.58 3.63
N PRO A 58 -4.30 8.75 4.87
CA PRO A 58 -4.34 10.02 5.59
C PRO A 58 -3.43 11.08 4.97
N ASN A 59 -2.32 10.66 4.36
CA ASN A 59 -1.33 11.56 3.77
C ASN A 59 -1.07 11.18 2.31
N LYS A 60 -1.02 12.18 1.43
CA LYS A 60 -0.62 12.01 0.03
C LYS A 60 0.73 12.66 -0.21
N LYS A 61 1.57 12.00 -1.00
CA LYS A 61 2.84 12.57 -1.45
C LYS A 61 2.57 13.72 -2.43
N GLY A 62 3.23 14.85 -2.20
CA GLY A 62 3.19 15.97 -3.15
C GLY A 62 3.83 15.63 -4.50
N THR A 63 3.53 16.43 -5.52
CA THR A 63 4.16 16.33 -6.83
C THR A 63 5.57 16.93 -6.78
N ARG A 64 6.52 16.33 -7.51
CA ARG A 64 7.86 16.91 -7.66
C ARG A 64 7.76 18.11 -8.61
N SER A 65 8.21 19.27 -8.17
CA SER A 65 8.22 20.49 -8.99
C SER A 65 9.34 20.50 -10.04
N GLY A 66 10.51 19.95 -9.69
CA GLY A 66 11.68 19.89 -10.58
C GLY A 66 11.81 18.59 -11.36
N ARG A 67 12.35 18.70 -12.58
CA ARG A 67 12.83 17.55 -13.37
C ARG A 67 14.30 17.31 -13.05
N TYR A 68 14.59 16.18 -12.42
CA TYR A 68 15.94 15.81 -11.98
C TYR A 68 16.47 14.55 -12.67
N ARG A 69 15.85 14.13 -13.77
CA ARG A 69 16.33 13.00 -14.57
C ARG A 69 17.47 13.49 -15.46
N CYS A 70 18.69 13.02 -15.20
CA CYS A 70 19.84 13.22 -16.07
C CYS A 70 19.75 12.31 -17.30
N GLU A 71 20.34 12.73 -18.41
CA GLU A 71 20.44 11.91 -19.61
C GLU A 71 21.40 10.71 -19.40
N LYS A 72 21.24 9.66 -20.21
CA LYS A 72 22.11 8.47 -20.15
C LYS A 72 23.57 8.85 -20.44
N GLY A 73 24.51 8.20 -19.77
CA GLY A 73 25.96 8.45 -19.93
C GLY A 73 26.54 9.50 -18.97
N THR A 74 25.73 10.05 -18.06
CA THR A 74 26.18 11.05 -17.06
C THR A 74 26.89 10.46 -15.83
N THR A 75 26.93 9.13 -15.69
CA THR A 75 27.59 8.41 -14.59
C THR A 75 28.79 7.64 -15.11
N ALA A 76 29.95 7.76 -14.47
CA ALA A 76 31.17 7.04 -14.87
C ALA A 76 31.03 5.53 -14.61
N VAL A 77 31.33 4.71 -15.62
CA VAL A 77 31.30 3.24 -15.55
C VAL A 77 32.74 2.72 -15.51
N LEU A 78 33.11 1.99 -14.45
CA LEU A 78 34.46 1.41 -14.31
C LEU A 78 34.61 0.09 -15.07
N THR A 79 33.59 -0.76 -15.04
CA THR A 79 33.57 -2.05 -15.73
C THR A 79 32.12 -2.43 -16.02
N GLU A 80 31.87 -2.93 -17.23
CA GLU A 80 30.57 -3.40 -17.67
C GLU A 80 30.69 -4.86 -18.12
N LYS A 81 29.70 -5.69 -17.77
CA LYS A 81 29.61 -7.08 -18.23
C LYS A 81 28.17 -7.35 -18.66
N VAL A 82 28.00 -7.76 -19.91
CA VAL A 82 26.71 -8.17 -20.46
C VAL A 82 26.69 -9.69 -20.57
N THR A 83 25.65 -10.31 -20.01
CA THR A 83 25.42 -11.77 -20.14
C THR A 83 24.10 -11.97 -20.88
N THR A 84 24.18 -12.51 -22.09
CA THR A 84 23.00 -12.84 -22.90
C THR A 84 22.33 -14.09 -22.34
N LEU A 85 21.01 -14.03 -22.14
CA LEU A 85 20.21 -15.18 -21.76
C LEU A 85 19.71 -15.86 -23.06
N GLU A 86 19.95 -17.15 -23.20
CA GLU A 86 19.30 -17.97 -24.23
C GLU A 86 17.89 -18.31 -23.74
N ILE A 87 16.87 -17.73 -24.38
CA ILE A 87 15.46 -18.01 -24.07
C ILE A 87 14.93 -18.88 -25.21
N GLU A 88 14.69 -20.16 -24.94
CA GLU A 88 13.89 -21.04 -25.81
C GLU A 88 12.40 -20.75 -25.55
N VAL A 89 11.71 -20.17 -26.54
CA VAL A 89 10.26 -19.99 -26.48
C VAL A 89 9.62 -21.35 -26.76
N LEU A 90 9.24 -22.06 -25.69
CA LEU A 90 8.66 -23.41 -25.79
C LEU A 90 7.19 -23.39 -26.20
N GLU A 91 6.40 -22.39 -25.80
CA GLU A 91 4.99 -22.26 -26.17
C GLU A 91 4.50 -20.81 -26.04
N GLU A 92 3.79 -20.32 -27.05
CA GLU A 92 3.10 -19.01 -27.05
C GLU A 92 1.59 -19.27 -27.12
N THR A 93 0.87 -19.04 -26.02
CA THR A 93 -0.60 -19.07 -26.01
C THR A 93 -1.15 -17.65 -26.01
N VAL A 94 -1.60 -17.18 -27.17
CA VAL A 94 -2.31 -15.90 -27.32
C VAL A 94 -3.78 -16.11 -26.93
N GLN A 95 -4.18 -15.60 -25.76
CA GLN A 95 -5.60 -15.52 -25.39
C GLN A 95 -6.16 -14.16 -25.79
N THR A 96 -7.03 -14.16 -26.79
CA THR A 96 -7.85 -12.99 -27.15
C THR A 96 -9.05 -12.91 -26.22
N MET A 97 -9.19 -11.79 -25.50
CA MET A 97 -10.37 -11.50 -24.69
C MET A 97 -11.36 -10.71 -25.56
N ASP A 98 -12.59 -11.19 -25.69
CA ASP A 98 -13.68 -10.45 -26.35
C ASP A 98 -14.07 -9.24 -25.48
N THR A 99 -13.76 -8.03 -25.96
CA THR A 99 -14.27 -6.79 -25.37
C THR A 99 -15.50 -6.36 -26.16
N SER A 100 -16.67 -6.78 -25.67
CA SER A 100 -17.96 -6.16 -26.04
C SER A 100 -18.19 -4.87 -25.24
#